data_AF-A0A526PN43-F1
#
_entry.id   AF-A0A526PN43-F1
#
_cell.length_a   1.000
_cell.length_b   1.000
_cell.length_c   1.000
_cell.angle_alpha   90.00
_cell.angle_beta   90.00
_cell.angle_gamma   90.00
#
_symmetry.space_group_name_H-M   'P 1'
#
loop_
_entity.id
_entity.type
_entity.pdbx_description
1 polymer ?
#
loop_
_entity_poly.entity_id
_entity_poly.type
_entity_poly.pdbx_seq_one_letter_code
_entity_poly.pdbx_strand_id
1 'polypeptide(L)'
;LAAIEPTALLNTAAKSFLNAVGASSGPLYATALMRAAAAVKGKATLAADDVVAMVQAMAQGIKDRGKAEIGEKTMIDAWQPAAEAAAAAHA
;
A
#
# COMPACT_ATOMS: atom_id res chain seq x y z
N LEU A 1 -1.09 -4.52 24.64
CA LEU A 1 -1.50 -3.59 23.56
C LEU A 1 -2.87 -4.03 23.10
N ALA A 2 -3.87 -3.15 23.11
CA ALA A 2 -5.16 -3.49 22.51
C ALA A 2 -4.92 -3.89 21.03
N ALA A 3 -5.64 -4.90 20.54
CA ALA A 3 -5.56 -5.28 19.13
C ALA A 3 -5.95 -4.07 18.29
N ILE A 4 -4.99 -3.50 17.55
CA ILE A 4 -5.28 -2.39 16.63
C ILE A 4 -5.81 -3.02 15.35
N GLU A 5 -7.05 -2.69 15.01
CA GLU A 5 -7.66 -3.09 13.74
C GLU A 5 -6.76 -2.68 12.56
N PRO A 6 -6.38 -3.61 11.67
CA PRO A 6 -5.50 -3.37 10.52
C PRO A 6 -5.89 -2.12 9.70
N THR A 7 -7.19 -1.94 9.43
CA THR A 7 -7.70 -0.78 8.71
C THR A 7 -7.38 0.54 9.41
N ALA A 8 -7.50 0.59 10.74
CA ALA A 8 -7.25 1.79 11.53
C ALA A 8 -5.74 2.10 11.59
N LEU A 9 -4.91 1.07 11.73
CA LEU A 9 -3.46 1.21 11.72
C LEU A 9 -2.96 1.79 10.38
N LEU A 10 -3.38 1.19 9.26
CA LEU A 10 -2.98 1.61 7.92
C LEU A 10 -3.43 3.05 7.60
N ASN A 11 -4.66 3.43 7.98
CA ASN A 11 -5.15 4.80 7.80
C ASN A 11 -4.40 5.81 8.70
N THR A 12 -3.99 5.40 9.90
CA THR A 12 -3.17 6.25 10.77
C THR A 12 -1.81 6.48 10.15
N ALA A 13 -1.13 5.41 9.68
CA ALA A 13 0.14 5.51 8.97
C ALA A 13 0.01 6.38 7.70
N ALA A 14 -1.07 6.22 6.93
CA ALA A 14 -1.32 7.04 5.75
C ALA A 14 -1.38 8.55 6.08
N LYS A 15 -2.12 8.92 7.12
CA LYS A 15 -2.20 10.31 7.61
C LYS A 15 -0.84 10.82 8.09
N SER A 16 -0.08 9.98 8.81
CA SER A 16 1.27 10.34 9.26
C SER A 16 2.20 10.63 8.09
N PHE A 17 2.21 9.79 7.04
CA PHE A 17 3.01 10.04 5.84
C PHE A 17 2.60 11.32 5.12
N LEU A 18 1.29 11.55 4.96
CA LEU A 18 0.77 12.73 4.30
C LEU A 18 1.20 14.03 5.02
N ASN A 19 1.27 14.00 6.35
CA ASN A 19 1.53 15.18 7.17
C ASN A 19 3.04 15.42 7.43
N ALA A 20 3.82 14.35 7.59
CA ALA A 20 5.21 14.44 8.04
C ALA A 20 6.24 14.42 6.90
N VAL A 21 5.89 13.88 5.73
CA VAL A 21 6.83 13.75 4.61
C VAL A 21 6.52 14.79 3.53
N GLY A 22 7.31 15.86 3.49
CA GLY A 22 7.13 16.99 2.56
C GLY A 22 7.58 16.74 1.10
N ALA A 23 8.14 15.56 0.81
CA ALA A 23 8.54 15.17 -0.54
C ALA A 23 7.41 14.46 -1.29
N SER A 24 7.57 14.26 -2.61
CA SER A 24 6.59 13.52 -3.44
C SER A 24 6.24 12.13 -2.88
N SER A 25 7.18 11.49 -2.18
CA SER A 25 6.98 10.20 -1.50
C SER A 25 5.90 10.23 -0.41
N GLY A 26 5.65 11.35 0.26
CA GLY A 26 4.64 11.46 1.31
C GLY A 26 3.24 11.17 0.79
N PRO A 27 2.72 11.95 -0.19
CA PRO A 27 1.42 11.70 -0.81
C PRO A 27 1.31 10.35 -1.54
N LEU A 28 2.41 9.83 -2.10
CA LEU A 28 2.45 8.52 -2.75
C LEU A 28 2.23 7.39 -1.73
N TYR A 29 3.01 7.35 -0.65
CA TYR A 29 2.84 6.34 0.41
C TYR A 29 1.54 6.51 1.20
N ALA A 30 1.08 7.75 1.42
CA ALA A 30 -0.23 7.98 2.01
C ALA A 30 -1.34 7.33 1.17
N THR A 31 -1.30 7.51 -0.16
CA THR A 31 -2.27 6.88 -1.06
C THR A 31 -2.13 5.36 -1.05
N ALA A 32 -0.91 4.82 -1.10
CA ALA A 32 -0.65 3.39 -1.02
C ALA A 32 -1.29 2.76 0.23
N LEU A 33 -1.05 3.35 1.39
CA LEU A 33 -1.55 2.86 2.69
C LEU A 33 -3.08 3.01 2.82
N MET A 34 -3.67 4.06 2.24
CA MET A 34 -5.13 4.19 2.16
C MET A 34 -5.77 3.10 1.29
N ARG A 35 -5.14 2.76 0.16
CA ARG A 35 -5.61 1.68 -0.72
C ARG A 35 -5.48 0.32 -0.04
N ALA A 36 -4.36 0.06 0.64
CA ALA A 36 -4.19 -1.13 1.47
C ALA A 36 -5.27 -1.23 2.56
N ALA A 37 -5.54 -0.13 3.28
CA ALA A 37 -6.57 -0.08 4.31
C ALA A 37 -7.96 -0.42 3.76
N ALA A 38 -8.27 0.03 2.55
CA ALA A 38 -9.51 -0.28 1.87
C ALA A 38 -9.60 -1.78 1.48
N ALA A 39 -8.49 -2.37 1.03
CA ALA A 39 -8.44 -3.79 0.64
C ALA A 39 -8.74 -4.74 1.82
N VAL A 40 -8.41 -4.35 3.05
CA VAL A 40 -8.60 -5.17 4.26
C VAL A 40 -9.63 -4.58 5.23
N LYS A 41 -10.56 -3.77 4.71
CA LYS A 41 -11.53 -3.06 5.53
C LYS A 41 -12.36 -4.01 6.39
N GLY A 42 -12.34 -3.79 7.71
CA GLY A 42 -13.17 -4.54 8.66
C GLY A 42 -12.64 -5.93 9.02
N LYS A 43 -11.42 -6.27 8.63
CA LYS A 43 -10.76 -7.51 9.02
C LYS A 43 -9.99 -7.32 10.33
N ALA A 44 -10.32 -8.13 11.34
CA ALA A 44 -9.60 -8.15 12.62
C ALA A 44 -8.19 -8.77 12.52
N THR A 45 -7.99 -9.68 11.57
CA THR A 45 -6.72 -10.36 11.29
C THR A 45 -6.50 -10.48 9.79
N LEU A 46 -5.25 -10.55 9.36
CA LEU A 46 -4.87 -10.67 7.95
C LEU A 46 -4.43 -12.09 7.63
N ALA A 47 -5.03 -12.69 6.60
CA ALA A 47 -4.54 -13.93 5.99
C ALA A 47 -3.52 -13.62 4.88
N ALA A 48 -2.92 -14.66 4.29
CA ALA A 48 -1.98 -14.49 3.18
C ALA A 48 -2.61 -13.73 1.99
N ASP A 49 -3.85 -14.08 1.60
CA ASP A 49 -4.62 -13.37 0.57
C ASP A 49 -4.76 -11.87 0.84
N ASP A 50 -4.90 -11.50 2.11
CA ASP A 50 -5.04 -10.10 2.52
C ASP A 50 -3.76 -9.32 2.31
N VAL A 51 -2.62 -9.94 2.62
CA VAL A 51 -1.31 -9.34 2.41
C VAL A 51 -1.06 -9.16 0.92
N VAL A 52 -1.41 -10.15 0.08
CA VAL A 52 -1.32 -10.04 -1.38
C VAL A 52 -2.18 -8.88 -1.89
N ALA A 53 -3.45 -8.82 -1.48
CA ALA A 53 -4.38 -7.76 -1.86
C ALA A 53 -3.88 -6.37 -1.42
N MET A 54 -3.27 -6.26 -0.22
CA MET A 54 -2.67 -5.03 0.26
C MET A 54 -1.52 -4.58 -0.63
N VAL A 55 -0.57 -5.45 -0.97
CA VAL A 55 0.60 -5.09 -1.78
C VAL A 55 0.17 -4.67 -3.19
N GLN A 56 -0.77 -5.38 -3.79
CA GLN A 56 -1.37 -5.01 -5.08
C GLN A 56 -2.05 -3.64 -5.01
N ALA A 57 -2.85 -3.39 -3.98
CA ALA A 57 -3.53 -2.11 -3.79
C ALA A 57 -2.53 -0.96 -3.55
N MET A 58 -1.42 -1.22 -2.85
CA MET A 58 -0.34 -0.25 -2.66
C MET A 58 0.34 0.12 -3.98
N ALA A 59 0.74 -0.88 -4.78
CA ALA A 59 1.38 -0.67 -6.07
C ALA A 59 0.48 0.15 -7.01
N GLN A 60 -0.80 -0.24 -7.14
CA GLN A 60 -1.77 0.50 -7.94
C GLN A 60 -1.99 1.92 -7.41
N GLY A 61 -2.09 2.10 -6.09
CA GLY A 61 -2.24 3.42 -5.48
C GLY A 61 -1.08 4.36 -5.75
N ILE A 62 0.15 3.84 -5.75
CA ILE A 62 1.36 4.60 -6.12
C ILE A 62 1.32 4.96 -7.60
N LYS A 63 1.01 3.97 -8.47
CA LYS A 63 0.91 4.17 -9.91
C LYS A 63 -0.08 5.28 -10.26
N ASP A 64 -1.31 5.18 -9.77
CA ASP A 64 -2.40 6.12 -10.05
C ASP A 64 -2.07 7.54 -9.56
N ARG A 65 -1.49 7.64 -8.36
CA ARG A 65 -1.18 8.93 -7.73
C ARG A 65 0.00 9.62 -8.39
N GLY A 66 1.03 8.84 -8.75
CA GLY A 66 2.25 9.32 -9.39
C GLY A 66 2.12 9.51 -10.90
N LYS A 67 1.11 8.88 -11.53
CA LYS A 67 0.98 8.75 -12.98
C LYS A 67 2.25 8.20 -13.63
N ALA A 68 2.92 7.29 -12.92
CA ALA A 68 4.19 6.73 -13.34
C ALA A 68 3.99 5.38 -14.04
N GLU A 69 4.86 5.08 -14.99
CA GLU A 69 4.95 3.78 -15.65
C GLU A 69 6.24 3.05 -15.28
N ILE A 70 6.28 1.74 -15.55
CA ILE A 70 7.49 0.93 -15.33
C ILE A 70 8.59 1.38 -16.28
N GLY A 71 9.81 1.51 -15.75
CA GLY A 71 11.00 1.96 -16.46
C GLY A 71 11.31 3.45 -16.29
N GLU A 72 10.43 4.22 -15.66
CA GLU A 72 10.63 5.66 -15.43
C GLU A 72 11.54 5.99 -14.25
N LYS A 73 12.17 4.98 -13.63
CA LYS A 73 13.08 5.10 -12.48
C LYS A 73 12.37 5.74 -11.28
N THR A 74 11.21 5.21 -10.93
CA THR A 74 10.43 5.62 -9.76
C THR A 74 10.19 4.44 -8.80
N MET A 75 9.53 4.68 -7.67
CA MET A 75 9.21 3.60 -6.73
C MET A 75 8.27 2.52 -7.32
N ILE A 76 7.57 2.79 -8.44
CA ILE A 76 6.72 1.78 -9.08
C ILE A 76 7.56 0.62 -9.63
N ASP A 77 8.81 0.88 -10.01
CA ASP A 77 9.76 -0.14 -10.47
C ASP A 77 10.11 -1.18 -9.39
N ALA A 78 9.81 -0.88 -8.13
CA ALA A 78 9.93 -1.83 -7.02
C ALA A 78 8.57 -2.39 -6.60
N TRP A 79 7.54 -1.54 -6.50
CA TRP A 79 6.23 -1.94 -5.98
C TRP A 79 5.44 -2.84 -6.94
N GLN A 80 5.52 -2.61 -8.24
CA GLN A 80 4.82 -3.44 -9.23
C GLN A 80 5.41 -4.86 -9.28
N PRO A 81 6.74 -5.07 -9.40
CA PRO A 81 7.30 -6.43 -9.31
C PRO A 81 7.03 -7.11 -7.98
N ALA A 82 7.01 -6.37 -6.86
CA ALA A 82 6.65 -6.93 -5.56
C ALA A 82 5.20 -7.42 -5.51
N ALA A 83 4.26 -6.70 -6.10
CA ALA A 83 2.86 -7.11 -6.19
C ALA A 83 2.68 -8.37 -7.07
N GLU A 84 3.40 -8.45 -8.18
CA GLU A 84 3.43 -9.63 -9.05
C GLU A 84 4.04 -10.85 -8.34
N ALA A 85 5.17 -10.65 -7.65
CA ALA A 85 5.81 -11.71 -6.88
C ALA A 85 4.94 -12.21 -5.72
N ALA A 86 4.26 -11.31 -5.01
CA ALA A 86 3.34 -11.67 -3.94
C ALA A 86 2.18 -12.52 -4.46
N ALA A 87 1.62 -12.16 -5.62
CA ALA A 87 0.57 -12.95 -6.26
C ALA A 87 1.07 -14.33 -6.71
N ALA A 88 2.26 -14.39 -7.31
CA ALA A 88 2.85 -15.64 -7.79
C ALA A 88 3.24 -16.60 -6.64
N ALA A 89 3.71 -16.08 -5.51
CA ALA A 89 4.10 -16.89 -4.35
C ALA A 89 2.91 -17.50 -3.59
N HIS A 90 1.72 -16.94 -3.78
CA HIS A 90 0.48 -17.38 -3.13
C HIS A 90 -0.41 -18.24 -4.07
N ALA A 91 0.01 -18.42 -5.32
CA ALA A 91 -0.68 -19.24 -6.33
C ALA A 91 -0.49 -20.75 -6.11
#